data_AF-A0A382Y7T1-F1
#
_entry.id   AF-A0A382Y7T1-F1
#
_cell.length_a   1.000
_cell.length_b   1.000
_cell.length_c   1.000
_cell.angle_alpha   90.00
_cell.angle_beta   90.00
_cell.angle_gamma   90.00
#
_symmetry.space_group_name_H-M   'P 1'
#
loop_
_entity.id
_entity.type
_entity.pdbx_description
1 polymer ?
#
loop_
_entity_poly.entity_id
_entity_poly.type
_entity_poly.pdbx_seq_one_letter_code
_entity_poly.pdbx_strand_id
1 'polypeptide(L)'
;MSDQAVTPSGALPARRWHDLDALRGFAMLLGIGLHASLAFFPSFWPVQDNDASTGGPFDEFLIAVHGFRMPMFFLLSGFFTAMLWRRRGTVALVFHRARRIVLPLALGLVTIVPAVDWVSERGIESGSGNWAMGAAEKGDIWFPILLGQPGAVPVAVANGADVDARGDDQATPLHLAAFMDLPDVTQA
;
A
#
# COMPACT_ATOMS: atom_id res chain seq x y z
N MET A 1 -14.33 -54.55 -51.90
CA MET A 1 -14.47 -53.13 -51.54
C MET A 1 -15.27 -53.07 -50.26
N SER A 2 -14.59 -52.82 -49.14
CA SER A 2 -15.22 -52.63 -47.83
C SER A 2 -14.62 -51.35 -47.27
N ASP A 3 -15.46 -50.32 -47.19
CA ASP A 3 -15.13 -48.98 -46.72
C ASP A 3 -14.62 -49.03 -45.28
N GLN A 4 -13.36 -48.64 -45.09
CA GLN A 4 -12.82 -48.26 -43.78
C GLN A 4 -13.37 -46.87 -43.45
N ALA A 5 -14.37 -46.83 -42.58
CA ALA A 5 -14.87 -45.60 -42.00
C ALA A 5 -13.76 -44.94 -41.19
N VAL A 6 -13.21 -43.84 -41.71
CA VAL A 6 -12.31 -42.94 -40.98
C VAL A 6 -13.12 -42.28 -39.87
N THR A 7 -12.91 -42.72 -38.63
CA THR A 7 -13.43 -42.01 -37.45
C THR A 7 -12.65 -40.70 -37.29
N PRO A 8 -13.33 -39.56 -37.07
CA PRO A 8 -12.65 -38.29 -36.85
C PRO A 8 -11.88 -38.36 -35.54
N SER A 9 -10.56 -38.13 -35.59
CA SER A 9 -9.71 -38.04 -34.40
C SER A 9 -10.29 -36.99 -33.45
N GLY A 10 -10.81 -37.45 -32.30
CA GLY A 10 -11.24 -36.58 -31.22
C GLY A 10 -10.10 -35.67 -30.79
N ALA A 11 -10.35 -34.36 -30.81
CA ALA A 11 -9.40 -33.37 -30.31
C ALA A 11 -9.02 -33.72 -28.88
N LEU A 12 -7.73 -33.97 -28.62
CA LEU A 12 -7.23 -34.23 -27.27
C LEU A 12 -7.64 -33.06 -26.35
N PRO A 13 -8.19 -33.34 -25.14
CA PRO A 13 -8.59 -32.29 -24.22
C PRO A 13 -7.39 -31.40 -23.91
N ALA A 14 -7.59 -30.07 -23.99
CA ALA A 14 -6.55 -29.11 -23.71
C ALA A 14 -6.03 -29.30 -22.27
N ARG A 15 -4.77 -29.77 -22.14
CA ARG A 15 -4.09 -29.96 -20.85
C ARG A 15 -4.24 -28.72 -19.96
N ARG A 16 -4.91 -28.86 -18.82
CA ARG A 16 -5.12 -27.82 -17.80
C ARG A 16 -4.09 -28.02 -16.69
N TRP A 17 -3.35 -26.98 -16.33
CA TRP A 17 -2.25 -27.06 -15.37
C TRP A 17 -2.75 -26.85 -13.94
N HIS A 18 -3.35 -27.90 -13.37
CA HIS A 18 -3.94 -27.85 -12.03
C HIS A 18 -2.93 -27.48 -10.94
N ASP A 19 -1.70 -27.97 -11.04
CA ASP A 19 -0.64 -27.69 -10.05
C ASP A 19 -0.25 -26.21 -10.03
N LEU A 20 -0.22 -25.55 -11.20
CA LEU A 20 0.10 -24.12 -11.30
C LEU A 20 -1.08 -23.24 -10.84
N ASP A 21 -2.31 -23.68 -11.09
CA ASP A 21 -3.50 -23.03 -10.55
C ASP A 21 -3.56 -23.17 -9.01
N ALA A 22 -3.16 -24.33 -8.46
CA ALA A 22 -3.06 -24.59 -7.03
C ALA A 22 -1.96 -23.77 -6.37
N LEU A 23 -0.78 -23.69 -6.99
CA LEU A 23 0.34 -22.85 -6.52
C LEU A 23 -0.08 -21.38 -6.45
N ARG A 24 -0.76 -20.88 -7.49
CA ARG A 24 -1.31 -19.53 -7.49
C ARG A 24 -2.34 -19.35 -6.37
N GLY A 25 -3.23 -20.32 -6.16
CA GLY A 25 -4.23 -20.29 -5.10
C GLY A 25 -3.60 -20.22 -3.71
N PHE A 26 -2.59 -21.05 -3.46
CA PHE A 26 -1.80 -21.03 -2.23
C PHE A 26 -1.14 -19.66 -1.99
N ALA A 27 -0.52 -19.09 -3.02
CA ALA A 27 0.08 -17.75 -2.95
C ALA A 27 -0.95 -16.63 -2.68
N MET A 28 -2.20 -16.80 -3.10
CA MET A 28 -3.28 -15.87 -2.77
C MET A 28 -3.71 -15.99 -1.30
N LEU A 29 -3.80 -17.20 -0.76
CA LEU A 29 -4.11 -17.42 0.66
C LEU A 29 -3.02 -16.87 1.58
N LEU A 30 -1.75 -17.03 1.20
CA LEU A 30 -0.62 -16.49 1.95
C LEU A 30 -0.68 -14.95 2.07
N GLY A 31 -1.31 -14.29 1.09
CA GLY A 31 -1.58 -12.86 1.13
C GLY A 31 -2.49 -12.42 2.28
N ILE A 32 -3.48 -13.24 2.66
CA ILE A 32 -4.36 -12.94 3.81
C ILE A 32 -3.55 -12.89 5.10
N GLY A 33 -2.66 -13.87 5.29
CA GLY A 33 -1.75 -13.88 6.44
C GLY A 33 -0.84 -12.65 6.46
N LEU A 34 -0.29 -12.26 5.30
CA LEU A 34 0.55 -11.06 5.18
C LEU A 34 -0.22 -9.78 5.55
N HIS A 35 -1.47 -9.63 5.10
CA HIS A 35 -2.27 -8.46 5.46
C HIS A 35 -2.63 -8.45 6.95
N ALA A 36 -2.84 -9.61 7.57
CA ALA A 36 -3.05 -9.70 9.01
C ALA A 36 -1.79 -9.34 9.80
N SER A 37 -0.59 -9.70 9.32
CA SER A 37 0.67 -9.38 10.01
C SER A 37 1.02 -7.88 9.99
N LEU A 38 0.51 -7.12 9.01
CA LEU A 38 0.73 -5.67 8.92
C LEU A 38 0.20 -4.89 10.13
N ALA A 39 -0.78 -5.43 10.88
CA ALA A 39 -1.27 -4.80 12.11
C ALA A 39 -0.21 -4.77 13.23
N PHE A 40 0.79 -5.65 13.19
CA PHE A 40 1.85 -5.76 14.21
C PHE A 40 3.15 -5.08 13.79
N PHE A 41 3.20 -4.52 12.57
CA PHE A 41 4.36 -3.83 12.03
C PHE A 41 4.10 -2.32 11.93
N PRO A 42 5.05 -1.44 12.30
CA PRO A 42 4.90 0.02 12.17
C PRO A 42 4.80 0.44 10.68
N SER A 43 3.59 0.52 10.12
CA SER A 43 3.31 0.88 8.72
C SER A 43 2.04 1.74 8.58
N PHE A 44 1.75 2.16 7.36
CA PHE A 44 0.53 2.89 6.98
C PHE A 44 -0.77 2.06 7.08
N TRP A 45 -0.76 0.93 7.78
CA TRP A 45 -1.91 0.04 7.88
C TRP A 45 -3.00 0.68 8.77
N PRO A 46 -4.28 0.72 8.36
CA PRO A 46 -5.30 1.51 9.07
C PRO A 46 -5.58 1.12 10.52
N VAL A 47 -5.31 -0.13 10.90
CA VAL A 47 -5.53 -0.65 12.25
C VAL A 47 -4.24 -1.29 12.72
N GLN A 48 -3.58 -0.66 13.70
CA GLN A 48 -2.35 -1.17 14.29
C GLN A 48 -2.56 -1.53 15.76
N ASP A 49 -1.82 -2.54 16.18
CA ASP A 49 -1.67 -2.88 17.60
C ASP A 49 -0.84 -1.80 18.32
N ASN A 50 -1.10 -1.58 19.60
CA ASN A 50 -0.36 -0.60 20.40
C ASN A 50 1.11 -1.00 20.59
N ASP A 51 1.40 -2.30 20.58
CA ASP A 51 2.75 -2.86 20.76
C ASP A 51 3.45 -3.16 19.41
N ALA A 52 2.96 -2.59 18.30
CA ALA A 52 3.56 -2.78 16.99
C ALA A 52 5.03 -2.31 16.99
N SER A 53 5.93 -3.23 16.66
CA SER A 53 7.37 -3.00 16.73
C SER A 53 8.12 -3.75 15.64
N THR A 54 9.26 -3.20 15.23
CA THR A 54 10.16 -3.84 14.26
C THR A 54 11.05 -4.88 14.95
N GLY A 55 11.36 -5.97 14.24
CA GLY A 55 12.21 -7.06 14.72
C GLY A 55 11.46 -8.22 15.37
N GLY A 56 10.13 -8.28 15.23
CA GLY A 56 9.30 -9.38 15.69
C GLY A 56 9.15 -10.52 14.68
N PRO A 57 8.58 -11.67 15.10
CA PRO A 57 8.36 -12.83 14.22
C PRO A 57 7.42 -12.53 13.03
N PHE A 58 6.58 -11.50 13.16
CA PHE A 58 5.67 -11.06 12.09
C PHE A 58 6.42 -10.37 10.94
N ASP A 59 7.55 -9.72 11.21
CA ASP A 59 8.40 -9.06 10.21
C ASP A 59 9.06 -10.11 9.32
N GLU A 60 9.60 -11.15 9.96
CA GLU A 60 10.24 -12.29 9.29
C GLU A 60 9.22 -13.02 8.41
N PHE A 61 8.01 -13.23 8.93
CA PHE A 61 6.89 -13.78 8.16
C PHE A 61 6.55 -12.89 6.97
N LEU A 62 6.41 -11.57 7.16
CA LEU A 62 6.11 -10.63 6.08
C LEU A 62 7.19 -10.66 5.00
N ILE A 63 8.46 -10.60 5.36
CA ILE A 63 9.59 -10.62 4.43
C ILE A 63 9.62 -11.94 3.67
N ALA A 64 9.47 -13.07 4.35
CA ALA A 64 9.46 -14.39 3.73
C ALA A 64 8.29 -14.55 2.74
N VAL A 65 7.08 -14.19 3.17
CA VAL A 65 5.87 -14.28 2.32
C VAL A 65 5.96 -13.32 1.14
N HIS A 66 6.31 -12.05 1.38
CA HIS A 66 6.37 -11.04 0.34
C HIS A 66 7.45 -11.38 -0.69
N GLY A 67 8.66 -11.71 -0.22
CA GLY A 67 9.81 -12.08 -1.04
C GLY A 67 9.58 -13.35 -1.85
N PHE A 68 8.75 -14.28 -1.39
CA PHE A 68 8.38 -15.48 -2.15
C PHE A 68 7.22 -15.22 -3.13
N ARG A 69 6.14 -14.61 -2.64
CA ARG A 69 4.86 -14.45 -3.35
C ARG A 69 4.99 -13.55 -4.58
N MET A 70 5.70 -12.42 -4.47
CA MET A 70 5.79 -11.44 -5.57
C MET A 70 6.58 -12.00 -6.77
N PRO A 71 7.79 -12.60 -6.60
CA PRO A 71 8.49 -13.25 -7.71
C PRO A 71 7.74 -14.46 -8.27
N MET A 72 7.06 -15.24 -7.44
CA MET A 72 6.27 -16.38 -7.89
C MET A 72 5.15 -15.95 -8.86
N PHE A 73 4.39 -14.90 -8.53
CA PHE A 73 3.36 -14.39 -9.45
C PHE A 73 3.96 -13.82 -10.73
N PHE A 74 5.14 -13.20 -10.67
CA PHE A 74 5.83 -12.74 -11.87
C PHE A 74 6.17 -13.90 -12.82
N LEU A 75 6.74 -14.99 -12.27
CA LEU A 75 7.06 -16.20 -13.04
C LEU A 75 5.80 -16.86 -13.63
N LEU A 76 4.75 -17.04 -12.82
CA LEU A 76 3.47 -17.61 -13.27
C LEU A 76 2.83 -16.75 -14.37
N SER A 77 2.84 -15.43 -14.20
CA SER A 77 2.33 -14.49 -15.21
C SER A 77 3.09 -14.64 -16.53
N GLY A 78 4.42 -14.67 -16.50
CA GLY A 78 5.25 -14.90 -17.69
C GLY A 78 4.95 -16.22 -18.38
N PHE A 79 4.88 -17.32 -17.62
CA PHE A 79 4.57 -18.65 -18.14
C PHE A 79 3.22 -18.71 -18.86
N PHE A 80 2.15 -18.23 -18.21
CA PHE A 80 0.82 -18.21 -18.81
C PHE A 80 0.73 -17.25 -19.99
N THR A 81 1.48 -16.14 -19.97
CA THR A 81 1.57 -15.19 -21.08
C THR A 81 2.17 -15.85 -22.31
N ALA A 82 3.32 -16.51 -22.17
CA ALA A 82 3.98 -17.22 -23.27
C ALA A 82 3.10 -18.35 -23.83
N MET A 83 2.41 -19.11 -22.96
CA MET A 83 1.48 -20.15 -23.37
C MET A 83 0.28 -19.58 -24.16
N LEU A 84 -0.29 -18.46 -23.71
CA LEU A 84 -1.43 -17.82 -24.39
C LEU A 84 -1.01 -17.19 -25.72
N TRP A 85 0.18 -16.57 -25.76
CA TRP A 85 0.76 -16.02 -26.97
C TRP A 85 0.92 -17.08 -28.07
N ARG A 86 1.51 -18.23 -27.73
CA ARG A 86 1.67 -19.36 -28.66
C ARG A 86 0.34 -19.91 -29.20
N ARG A 87 -0.76 -19.78 -28.44
CA ARG A 87 -2.08 -20.30 -28.84
C ARG A 87 -2.94 -19.32 -29.64
N ARG A 88 -2.82 -18.01 -29.40
CA ARG A 88 -3.77 -16.99 -29.94
C ARG A 88 -3.11 -15.84 -30.70
N GLY A 89 -1.78 -15.78 -30.77
CA GLY A 89 -1.06 -14.67 -31.38
C GLY A 89 -1.03 -13.40 -30.52
N THR A 90 -0.31 -12.38 -31.00
CA THR A 90 -0.04 -11.12 -30.27
C THR A 90 -1.27 -10.22 -30.15
N VAL A 91 -2.04 -10.06 -31.22
CA VAL A 91 -3.17 -9.12 -31.27
C VAL A 91 -4.27 -9.52 -30.28
N ALA A 92 -4.67 -10.79 -30.29
CA ALA A 92 -5.67 -11.31 -29.36
C ALA A 92 -5.20 -11.27 -27.89
N LEU A 93 -3.89 -11.44 -27.64
CA LEU A 93 -3.29 -11.34 -26.31
C LEU A 93 -3.37 -9.91 -25.77
N VAL A 94 -2.98 -8.93 -26.57
CA VAL A 94 -2.95 -7.51 -26.16
C VAL A 94 -4.38 -7.01 -25.90
N PHE A 95 -5.33 -7.30 -26.80
CA PHE A 95 -6.71 -6.87 -26.60
C PHE A 95 -7.36 -7.47 -25.35
N HIS A 96 -7.11 -8.76 -25.09
CA HIS A 96 -7.62 -9.44 -23.90
C HIS A 96 -7.02 -8.87 -22.60
N ARG A 97 -5.72 -8.57 -22.60
CA ARG A 97 -5.03 -7.95 -21.46
C ARG A 97 -5.46 -6.51 -21.23
N ALA A 98 -5.54 -5.71 -22.29
CA ALA A 98 -5.98 -4.32 -22.20
C ALA A 98 -7.38 -4.25 -21.57
N ARG A 99 -8.33 -5.06 -22.04
CA ARG A 99 -9.68 -5.09 -21.48
C ARG A 99 -9.73 -5.56 -20.02
N ARG A 100 -8.78 -6.38 -19.56
CA ARG A 100 -8.74 -6.89 -18.18
C ARG A 100 -7.90 -6.06 -17.22
N ILE A 101 -6.98 -5.24 -17.72
CA ILE A 101 -6.06 -4.43 -16.91
C ILE A 101 -6.46 -2.95 -16.98
N VAL A 102 -6.59 -2.40 -18.19
CA VAL A 102 -6.85 -0.98 -18.42
C VAL A 102 -8.25 -0.60 -17.98
N LEU A 103 -9.25 -1.46 -18.22
CA LEU A 103 -10.63 -1.14 -17.84
C LEU A 103 -10.81 -1.08 -16.31
N PRO A 104 -10.38 -2.08 -15.51
CA PRO A 104 -10.42 -1.94 -14.05
C PRO A 104 -9.55 -0.81 -13.51
N LEU A 105 -8.38 -0.57 -14.12
CA LEU A 105 -7.50 0.53 -13.74
C LEU A 105 -8.16 1.89 -13.95
N ALA A 106 -8.77 2.13 -15.12
CA ALA A 106 -9.44 3.38 -15.44
C ALA A 106 -10.65 3.61 -14.52
N LEU A 107 -11.42 2.55 -14.24
CA LEU A 107 -12.50 2.62 -13.26
C LEU A 107 -11.97 2.98 -11.87
N GLY A 108 -10.95 2.28 -11.39
CA GLY A 108 -10.34 2.56 -10.09
C GLY A 108 -9.74 3.97 -9.99
N LEU A 109 -9.12 4.47 -11.06
CA LEU A 109 -8.56 5.81 -11.10
C LEU A 109 -9.63 6.90 -11.05
N VAL A 110 -10.77 6.69 -11.71
CA VAL A 110 -11.85 7.69 -11.75
C VAL A 110 -12.75 7.62 -10.51
N THR A 111 -12.93 6.43 -9.91
CA THR A 111 -13.87 6.25 -8.79
C THR A 111 -13.18 6.04 -7.45
N ILE A 112 -12.24 5.09 -7.36
CA ILE A 112 -11.65 4.68 -6.09
C ILE A 112 -10.65 5.72 -5.60
N VAL A 113 -9.74 6.19 -6.45
CA VAL A 113 -8.70 7.15 -6.04
C VAL A 113 -9.31 8.43 -5.46
N PRO A 114 -10.24 9.13 -6.14
CA PRO A 114 -10.83 10.34 -5.58
C PRO A 114 -11.67 10.08 -4.33
N ALA A 115 -12.33 8.92 -4.25
CA ALA A 115 -13.11 8.55 -3.07
C ALA A 115 -12.22 8.29 -1.85
N VAL A 116 -11.09 7.61 -2.02
CA VAL A 116 -10.12 7.36 -0.95
C VAL A 116 -9.49 8.67 -0.52
N ASP A 117 -9.03 9.50 -1.45
CA ASP A 117 -8.43 10.80 -1.12
C ASP A 117 -9.41 11.68 -0.33
N TRP A 118 -10.68 11.74 -0.73
CA TRP A 118 -11.74 12.49 -0.04
C TRP A 118 -12.04 11.97 1.38
N VAL A 119 -12.00 10.65 1.58
CA VAL A 119 -12.17 10.03 2.91
C VAL A 119 -10.93 10.26 3.77
N SER A 120 -9.74 10.11 3.20
CA SER A 120 -8.46 10.30 3.89
C SER A 120 -8.27 11.75 4.33
N GLU A 121 -8.61 12.72 3.50
CA GLU A 121 -8.58 14.15 3.84
C GLU A 121 -9.47 14.44 5.05
N ARG A 122 -10.70 13.92 5.07
CA ARG A 122 -11.62 14.02 6.23
C ARG A 122 -11.07 13.33 7.49
N GLY A 123 -10.43 12.18 7.32
CA GLY A 123 -9.81 11.46 8.42
C GLY A 123 -8.66 12.25 9.05
N ILE A 124 -7.79 12.84 8.21
CA ILE A 124 -6.67 13.66 8.65
C ILE A 124 -7.17 14.95 9.31
N GLU A 125 -8.16 15.65 8.74
CA GLU A 125 -8.77 16.82 9.39
C GLU A 125 -9.28 16.48 10.79
N SER A 126 -9.97 15.34 10.96
CA SER A 126 -10.50 14.91 12.25
C SER A 126 -9.44 14.47 13.28
N GLY A 127 -8.28 14.01 12.83
CA GLY A 127 -7.22 13.45 13.69
C GLY A 127 -6.04 14.38 13.95
N SER A 128 -5.82 15.37 13.07
CA SER A 128 -4.65 16.27 13.08
C SER A 128 -4.46 16.99 14.43
N GLY A 129 -5.54 17.48 15.04
CA GLY A 129 -5.50 18.10 16.36
C GLY A 129 -5.06 17.14 17.46
N ASN A 130 -5.55 15.89 17.44
CA ASN A 130 -5.16 14.88 18.43
C ASN A 130 -3.69 14.46 18.26
N TRP A 131 -3.19 14.35 17.03
CA TRP A 131 -1.80 14.00 16.75
C TRP A 131 -0.85 15.13 17.13
N ALA A 132 -1.21 16.37 16.82
CA ALA A 132 -0.48 17.55 17.25
C ALA A 132 -0.40 17.62 18.78
N MET A 133 -1.52 17.41 19.47
CA MET A 133 -1.54 17.36 20.94
C MET A 133 -0.68 16.22 21.49
N GLY A 134 -0.76 15.01 20.94
CA GLY A 134 0.04 13.87 21.41
C GLY A 134 1.55 14.03 21.14
N ALA A 135 1.95 14.73 20.09
CA ALA A 135 3.34 15.09 19.84
C ALA A 135 3.82 16.18 20.82
N ALA A 136 3.00 17.20 21.04
CA ALA A 136 3.26 18.26 22.01
C ALA A 136 3.39 17.72 23.45
N GLU A 137 2.59 16.73 23.84
CA GLU A 137 2.71 16.05 25.13
C GLU A 137 4.06 15.35 25.33
N LYS A 138 4.71 14.94 24.24
CA LYS A 138 6.05 14.33 24.24
C LYS A 138 7.18 15.37 24.15
N GLY A 139 6.85 16.67 24.13
CA GLY A 139 7.81 17.76 24.01
C GLY A 139 8.26 18.05 22.56
N ASP A 140 7.50 17.62 21.55
CA ASP A 140 7.78 17.95 20.15
C ASP A 140 7.05 19.24 19.73
N ILE A 141 7.81 20.28 19.40
CA ILE A 141 7.30 21.58 18.93
C ILE A 141 7.16 21.65 17.40
N TRP A 142 7.86 20.80 16.65
CA TRP A 142 7.90 20.87 15.19
C TRP A 142 6.64 20.31 14.54
N PHE A 143 6.18 19.17 15.04
CA PHE A 143 5.04 18.47 14.45
C PHE A 143 3.70 19.24 14.56
N PRO A 144 3.37 19.92 15.68
CA PRO A 144 2.20 20.81 15.73
C PRO A 144 2.23 21.95 14.71
N ILE A 145 3.40 22.58 14.51
CA ILE A 145 3.58 23.69 13.55
C ILE A 145 3.44 23.16 12.13
N LEU A 146 4.04 22.00 11.83
CA LEU A 146 3.92 21.33 10.53
C LEU A 146 2.48 20.97 10.17
N LEU A 147 1.67 20.59 11.17
CA LEU A 147 0.25 20.26 10.97
C LEU A 147 -0.68 21.49 10.98
N GLY A 148 -0.15 22.71 11.14
CA GLY A 148 -0.97 23.92 11.21
C GLY A 148 -1.82 24.02 12.47
N GLN A 149 -1.39 23.41 13.59
CA GLN A 149 -2.14 23.34 14.84
C GLN A 149 -1.48 24.20 15.94
N PRO A 150 -1.63 25.54 15.90
CA PRO A 150 -0.96 26.46 16.83
C PRO A 150 -1.37 26.22 18.30
N GLY A 151 -2.58 25.72 18.54
CA GLY A 151 -3.08 25.45 19.90
C GLY A 151 -2.30 24.38 20.68
N ALA A 152 -1.54 23.51 20.01
CA ALA A 152 -0.70 22.50 20.66
C ALA A 152 0.73 22.99 20.96
N VAL A 153 1.18 24.11 20.38
CA VAL A 153 2.53 24.66 20.61
C VAL A 153 2.74 25.06 22.08
N PRO A 154 1.80 25.76 22.77
CA PRO A 154 1.97 26.07 24.19
C PRO A 154 2.12 24.83 25.08
N VAL A 155 1.48 23.72 24.70
CA VAL A 155 1.59 22.43 25.42
C VAL A 155 2.99 21.84 25.24
N ALA A 156 3.55 21.91 24.03
CA ALA A 156 4.93 21.46 23.78
C ALA A 156 5.93 22.26 24.63
N VAL A 157 5.77 23.58 24.66
CA VAL A 157 6.61 24.49 25.47
C VAL A 157 6.47 24.17 26.97
N ALA A 158 5.25 23.96 27.45
CA ALA A 158 4.99 23.58 28.85
C ALA A 158 5.64 22.24 29.24
N ASN A 159 5.78 21.31 28.27
CA ASN A 159 6.46 20.03 28.45
C ASN A 159 7.97 20.09 28.19
N GLY A 160 8.54 21.29 28.03
CA GLY A 160 9.99 21.50 27.95
C GLY A 160 10.57 21.44 26.54
N ALA A 161 9.74 21.62 25.50
CA ALA A 161 10.25 21.77 24.15
C ALA A 161 11.10 23.05 23.99
N ASP A 162 12.25 22.91 23.34
CA ASP A 162 13.14 24.04 23.04
C ASP A 162 12.62 24.82 21.82
N VAL A 163 12.21 26.06 22.06
CA VAL A 163 11.68 26.96 21.03
C VAL A 163 12.73 27.41 20.02
N ASP A 164 14.01 27.34 20.40
CA ASP A 164 15.16 27.70 19.56
C ASP A 164 15.89 26.46 19.01
N ALA A 165 15.27 25.28 19.14
CA ALA A 165 15.80 24.04 18.60
C ALA A 165 16.17 24.23 17.13
N ARG A 166 17.35 23.74 16.74
CA ARG A 166 17.80 23.80 15.34
C ARG A 166 17.62 22.46 14.67
N GLY A 167 16.91 22.46 13.55
CA GLY A 167 16.81 21.31 12.66
C GLY A 167 18.14 21.03 11.94
N ASP A 168 18.16 19.94 11.18
CA ASP A 168 19.32 19.52 10.38
C ASP A 168 19.75 20.58 9.36
N ASP A 169 18.82 21.43 8.93
CA ASP A 169 18.99 22.55 8.01
C ASP A 169 19.29 23.88 8.71
N GLN A 170 19.52 23.88 10.03
CA GLN A 170 19.64 25.08 10.88
C GLN A 170 18.36 25.93 10.95
N ALA A 171 17.23 25.46 10.42
CA ALA A 171 15.95 26.11 10.63
C ALA A 171 15.54 26.02 12.10
N THR A 172 14.68 26.93 12.52
CA THR A 172 14.09 26.96 13.87
C THR A 172 12.57 26.75 13.75
N PRO A 173 11.86 26.40 14.84
CA PRO A 173 10.40 26.30 14.83
C PRO A 173 9.73 27.56 14.28
N LEU A 174 10.32 28.73 14.54
CA LEU A 174 9.86 30.02 14.02
C LEU A 174 9.96 30.12 12.48
N HIS A 175 11.03 29.61 11.87
CA HIS A 175 11.15 29.58 10.41
C HIS A 175 10.05 28.73 9.78
N LEU A 176 9.74 27.59 10.41
CA LEU A 176 8.65 26.73 9.96
C LEU A 176 7.29 27.39 10.18
N ALA A 177 7.06 28.04 11.32
CA ALA A 177 5.82 28.78 11.59
C ALA A 177 5.58 29.92 10.58
N ALA A 178 6.64 30.63 10.19
CA ALA A 178 6.57 31.66 9.16
C ALA A 178 6.28 31.07 7.76
N PHE A 179 6.87 29.91 7.43
CA PHE A 179 6.60 29.21 6.18
C PHE A 179 5.15 28.69 6.11
N MET A 180 4.60 28.23 7.24
CA MET A 180 3.24 27.70 7.37
C MET A 180 2.17 28.79 7.56
N ASP A 181 2.55 30.08 7.57
CA ASP A 181 1.67 31.23 7.80
C ASP A 181 0.87 31.14 9.12
N LEU A 182 1.56 30.80 10.21
CA LEU A 182 0.98 30.64 11.55
C LEU A 182 1.41 31.78 12.49
N PRO A 183 0.78 32.97 12.42
CA PRO A 183 1.16 34.12 13.24
C PRO A 183 0.94 33.87 14.74
N ASP A 184 -0.04 33.02 15.10
CA ASP A 184 -0.40 32.75 16.49
C ASP A 184 0.70 32.03 17.27
N VAL A 185 1.57 31.27 16.59
CA VAL A 185 2.72 30.58 17.19
C VAL A 185 3.79 31.58 17.65
N THR A 186 3.85 32.77 17.04
CA THR A 186 4.84 33.80 17.36
C THR A 186 4.50 34.61 18.61
N GLN A 187 3.29 34.43 19.16
CA GLN A 187 2.82 35.13 20.36
C GLN A 187 2.79 34.26 21.62
N ALA A 188 3.09 32.97 21.49
CA ALA A 188 3.13 31.99 22.59
C ALA A 188 4.49 32.00 23.30
#